data_AF-F4CW54-F1
#
_entry.id   AF-F4CW54-F1
#
_cell.length_a   1.000
_cell.length_b   1.000
_cell.length_c   1.000
_cell.angle_alpha   90.00
_cell.angle_beta   90.00
_cell.angle_gamma   90.00
#
_symmetry.space_group_name_H-M   'P 1'
#
loop_
_entity.id
_entity.type
_entity.pdbx_description
1 polymer ?
#
loop_
_entity_poly.entity_id
_entity_poly.type
_entity_poly.pdbx_seq_one_letter_code
_entity_poly.pdbx_strand_id
1 'polypeptide(L)'
;MHLDSGPSTAAPLAVADVHLAAHAVDAAVRTLCRDPESRTVIDAVDAARTAVDHLPSGLVATTLHRLLDTITDCHRAGRPTSSRLVARRGAAARAVRLAH
;
A
#
# COMPACT_ATOMS: atom_id res chain seq x y z
N MET A 1 39.65 17.37 16.76
CA MET A 1 38.55 16.59 17.37
C MET A 1 37.51 16.39 16.28
N HIS A 2 37.60 15.26 15.58
CA HIS A 2 36.67 14.87 14.52
C HIS A 2 35.85 13.73 15.11
N LEU A 3 34.58 14.00 15.45
CA LEU A 3 33.66 12.94 15.83
C LEU A 3 32.99 12.47 14.55
N ASP A 4 33.39 11.26 14.18
CA ASP A 4 32.90 10.42 13.11
C ASP A 4 31.37 10.34 13.13
N SER A 5 30.74 10.96 12.13
CA SER A 5 29.33 10.75 11.82
C SER A 5 29.20 9.36 11.20
N GLY A 6 28.84 8.37 12.01
CA GLY A 6 28.62 7.00 11.57
C GLY A 6 27.62 6.92 10.40
N PRO A 7 27.83 6.00 9.43
CA PRO A 7 26.98 5.91 8.26
C PRO A 7 25.57 5.44 8.65
N SER A 8 24.59 6.25 8.27
CA SER A 8 23.16 5.98 8.28
C SER A 8 22.82 4.70 7.51
N THR A 9 22.88 3.54 8.18
CA THR A 9 22.56 2.20 7.64
C THR A 9 21.12 1.73 7.98
N ALA A 10 20.19 2.65 8.23
CA ALA A 10 18.78 2.31 8.44
C ALA A 10 17.93 2.31 7.13
N ALA A 11 18.48 2.80 6.01
CA ALA A 11 17.71 3.06 4.79
C ALA A 11 17.29 1.84 3.93
N PRO A 12 18.06 0.74 3.79
CA PRO A 12 17.73 -0.29 2.80
C PRO A 12 16.54 -1.19 3.20
N LEU A 13 16.29 -1.38 4.50
CA LEU A 13 15.16 -2.18 4.98
C LEU A 13 13.82 -1.47 4.75
N ALA A 14 13.77 -0.16 5.01
CA ALA A 14 12.54 0.63 4.84
C ALA A 14 12.03 0.65 3.39
N VAL A 15 12.92 0.68 2.40
CA VAL A 15 12.53 0.68 0.98
C VAL A 15 11.98 -0.69 0.55
N ALA A 16 12.57 -1.78 1.02
CA ALA A 16 12.08 -3.14 0.77
C ALA A 16 10.67 -3.34 1.35
N ASP A 17 10.43 -2.87 2.57
CA ASP A 17 9.12 -2.95 3.23
C ASP A 17 8.06 -2.13 2.47
N VAL A 18 8.42 -0.92 1.99
CA VAL A 18 7.54 -0.09 1.16
C VAL A 18 7.16 -0.81 -0.13
N HIS A 19 8.11 -1.48 -0.79
CA HIS A 19 7.82 -2.26 -2.00
C HIS A 19 6.93 -3.47 -1.72
N LEU A 20 7.19 -4.18 -0.62
CA LEU A 20 6.37 -5.31 -0.21
C LEU A 20 4.92 -4.88 0.04
N ALA A 21 4.73 -3.81 0.81
CA ALA A 21 3.42 -3.24 1.09
C ALA A 21 2.72 -2.76 -0.20
N ALA A 22 3.42 -2.06 -1.07
CA ALA A 22 2.87 -1.63 -2.36
C ALA A 22 2.45 -2.82 -3.24
N HIS A 23 3.26 -3.89 -3.28
CA HIS A 23 2.96 -5.10 -4.03
C HIS A 23 1.71 -5.82 -3.50
N ALA A 24 1.58 -5.92 -2.17
CA ALA A 24 0.42 -6.53 -1.54
C ALA A 24 -0.86 -5.75 -1.82
N VAL A 25 -0.81 -4.40 -1.75
CA VAL A 25 -1.95 -3.54 -2.11
C VAL A 25 -2.33 -3.70 -3.58
N ASP A 26 -1.36 -3.75 -4.48
CA ASP A 26 -1.60 -3.99 -5.91
C ASP A 26 -2.20 -5.39 -6.17
N ALA A 27 -1.83 -6.40 -5.38
CA ALA A 27 -2.45 -7.72 -5.43
C ALA A 27 -3.93 -7.65 -5.01
N ALA A 28 -4.26 -6.93 -3.94
CA ALA A 28 -5.64 -6.71 -3.51
C ALA A 28 -6.48 -5.99 -4.60
N VAL A 29 -5.92 -4.99 -5.27
CA VAL A 29 -6.58 -4.34 -6.42
C VAL A 29 -6.83 -5.33 -7.56
N ARG A 30 -5.86 -6.20 -7.89
CA ARG A 30 -6.04 -7.21 -8.94
C ARG A 30 -7.13 -8.22 -8.58
N THR A 31 -7.17 -8.66 -7.33
CA THR A 31 -8.21 -9.58 -6.84
C THR A 31 -9.59 -8.94 -6.94
N LEU A 32 -9.74 -7.69 -6.48
CA LEU A 32 -10.98 -6.91 -6.63
C LEU A 32 -11.43 -6.79 -8.08
N CYS A 33 -10.50 -6.47 -9.01
CA CYS A 33 -10.84 -6.33 -10.42
C CYS A 33 -11.27 -7.66 -11.07
N ARG A 34 -10.74 -8.78 -10.60
CA ARG A 34 -11.03 -10.12 -11.14
C ARG A 34 -12.38 -10.64 -10.66
N ASP A 35 -12.64 -10.51 -9.37
CA ASP A 35 -13.87 -11.01 -8.73
C ASP A 35 -14.22 -10.12 -7.53
N PRO A 36 -14.99 -9.04 -7.74
CA PRO A 36 -15.21 -8.01 -6.73
C PRO A 36 -16.05 -8.45 -5.55
N GLU A 37 -16.80 -9.55 -5.65
CA GLU A 37 -17.63 -10.10 -4.56
C GLU A 37 -16.94 -11.27 -3.85
N SER A 38 -15.76 -11.69 -4.33
CA SER A 38 -15.01 -12.80 -3.76
C SER A 38 -14.55 -12.52 -2.34
N ARG A 39 -14.63 -13.53 -1.49
CA ARG A 39 -13.99 -13.50 -0.16
C ARG A 39 -12.46 -13.36 -0.25
N THR A 40 -11.85 -13.80 -1.35
CA THR A 40 -10.41 -13.64 -1.59
C THR A 40 -9.97 -12.17 -1.64
N VAL A 41 -10.88 -11.23 -1.91
CA VAL A 41 -10.60 -9.79 -1.82
C VAL A 41 -10.32 -9.38 -0.38
N ILE A 42 -11.10 -9.88 0.58
CA ILE A 42 -10.90 -9.60 2.01
C ILE A 42 -9.55 -10.15 2.47
N ASP A 43 -9.25 -11.40 2.14
CA ASP A 43 -7.96 -12.02 2.50
C ASP A 43 -6.77 -11.23 1.93
N ALA A 44 -6.89 -10.74 0.69
CA ALA A 44 -5.87 -9.92 0.07
C ALA A 44 -5.76 -8.52 0.71
N VAL A 45 -6.88 -7.90 1.10
CA VAL A 45 -6.89 -6.63 1.85
C VAL A 45 -6.22 -6.80 3.21
N ASP A 46 -6.51 -7.87 3.95
CA ASP A 46 -5.95 -8.10 5.29
C ASP A 46 -4.43 -8.36 5.24
N ALA A 47 -3.98 -9.14 4.25
CA ALA A 47 -2.55 -9.35 4.00
C ALA A 47 -1.84 -8.03 3.65
N ALA A 48 -2.44 -7.23 2.77
CA ALA A 48 -1.89 -5.93 2.39
C ALA A 48 -1.89 -4.95 3.56
N ARG A 49 -2.93 -4.95 4.39
CA ARG A 49 -3.02 -4.10 5.58
C ARG A 49 -1.93 -4.44 6.58
N THR A 50 -1.71 -5.73 6.84
CA THR A 50 -0.60 -6.20 7.66
C THR A 50 0.73 -5.64 7.14
N ALA A 51 1.01 -5.73 5.84
CA ALA A 51 2.26 -5.20 5.28
C ALA A 51 2.38 -3.67 5.41
N VAL A 52 1.28 -2.92 5.24
CA VAL A 52 1.26 -1.45 5.40
C VAL A 52 1.44 -1.05 6.87
N ASP A 53 0.89 -1.80 7.82
CA ASP A 53 1.00 -1.54 9.26
C ASP A 53 2.45 -1.65 9.78
N HIS A 54 3.33 -2.39 9.07
CA HIS A 54 4.76 -2.47 9.38
C HIS A 54 5.55 -1.25 8.91
N LEU A 55 4.98 -0.41 8.05
CA LEU A 55 5.66 0.79 7.57
C LEU A 55 5.73 1.86 8.66
N PRO A 56 6.80 2.68 8.70
CA PRO A 56 6.81 3.86 9.54
C PRO A 56 5.64 4.77 9.16
N SER A 57 4.99 5.35 10.18
CA SER A 57 3.92 6.32 9.97
C SER A 57 4.41 7.45 9.08
N GLY A 58 3.68 7.73 8.00
CA GLY A 58 4.08 8.73 7.03
C GLY A 58 3.16 8.78 5.82
N LEU A 59 3.58 9.55 4.81
CA LEU A 59 2.78 9.78 3.60
C LEU A 59 2.48 8.47 2.86
N VAL A 60 3.47 7.58 2.73
CA VAL A 60 3.32 6.28 2.04
C VAL A 60 2.29 5.41 2.76
N ALA A 61 2.50 5.11 4.05
CA ALA A 61 1.58 4.30 4.84
C ALA A 61 0.15 4.87 4.84
N THR A 62 0.01 6.18 5.06
CA THR A 62 -1.30 6.87 5.02
C THR A 62 -1.99 6.71 3.67
N THR A 63 -1.24 6.83 2.58
CA THR A 63 -1.82 6.75 1.23
C THR A 63 -2.21 5.32 0.86
N LEU A 64 -1.42 4.33 1.28
CA LEU A 64 -1.72 2.91 1.10
C LEU A 64 -2.94 2.46 1.93
N HIS A 65 -3.05 2.90 3.19
CA HIS A 65 -4.27 2.64 3.99
C HIS A 65 -5.54 3.21 3.34
N ARG A 66 -5.49 4.46 2.87
CA ARG A 66 -6.64 5.07 2.18
C ARG A 66 -7.02 4.33 0.88
N LEU A 67 -6.03 3.73 0.21
CA LEU A 67 -6.28 2.88 -0.94
C LEU A 67 -6.97 1.59 -0.52
N LEU A 68 -6.48 0.91 0.54
CA LEU A 68 -7.11 -0.28 1.10
C LEU A 68 -8.56 -0.03 1.54
N ASP A 69 -8.84 1.07 2.23
CA ASP A 69 -10.21 1.45 2.60
C ASP A 69 -11.12 1.56 1.37
N THR A 70 -10.59 2.16 0.29
CA THR A 70 -11.34 2.30 -0.97
C THR A 70 -11.54 0.96 -1.68
N ILE A 71 -10.60 0.01 -1.57
CA ILE A 71 -10.76 -1.36 -2.08
C ILE A 71 -11.88 -2.07 -1.32
N THR A 72 -11.91 -1.95 0.02
CA THR A 72 -12.98 -2.51 0.86
C THR A 72 -14.34 -1.90 0.53
N ASP A 73 -14.42 -0.58 0.31
CA ASP A 73 -15.66 0.09 -0.11
C ASP A 73 -16.16 -0.45 -1.47
N CYS A 74 -15.25 -0.60 -2.44
CA CYS A 74 -15.57 -1.17 -3.75
C CYS A 74 -16.06 -2.62 -3.65
N HIS A 75 -15.39 -3.45 -2.84
CA HIS A 75 -15.79 -4.84 -2.58
C HIS A 75 -17.19 -4.92 -1.96
N ARG A 76 -17.47 -4.12 -0.92
CA ARG A 76 -18.80 -4.05 -0.29
C ARG A 76 -19.89 -3.60 -1.26
N ALA A 77 -19.54 -2.79 -2.25
CA ALA A 77 -20.45 -2.35 -3.30
C ALA A 77 -20.57 -3.35 -4.48
N GLY A 78 -19.83 -4.47 -4.48
CA GLY A 78 -19.76 -5.42 -5.59
C GLY A 78 -19.17 -4.81 -6.86
N ARG A 79 -18.33 -3.77 -6.74
CA ARG A 79 -17.79 -3.01 -7.88
C ARG A 79 -16.30 -3.29 -8.07
N PRO A 80 -15.84 -3.63 -9.29
CA PRO A 80 -14.43 -3.88 -9.55
C PRO A 80 -13.59 -2.59 -9.57
N THR A 81 -14.22 -1.42 -9.72
CA THR A 81 -13.52 -0.14 -9.82
C THR A 81 -14.39 1.05 -9.43
N SER A 82 -13.73 2.19 -9.15
CA SER A 82 -14.36 3.50 -9.00
C SER A 82 -13.36 4.60 -9.38
N SER A 83 -13.84 5.80 -9.73
CA SER A 83 -12.96 6.96 -9.99
C SER A 83 -12.09 7.29 -8.77
N ARG A 84 -12.64 7.13 -7.57
CA ARG A 84 -11.91 7.26 -6.30
C ARG A 84 -10.79 6.23 -6.20
N LEU A 85 -11.04 4.97 -6.55
CA LEU A 85 -10.01 3.91 -6.54
C LEU A 85 -8.85 4.26 -7.48
N VAL A 86 -9.15 4.69 -8.70
CA VAL A 86 -8.14 5.08 -9.70
C VAL A 86 -7.29 6.25 -9.18
N ALA A 87 -7.93 7.30 -8.65
CA ALA A 87 -7.24 8.45 -8.09
C ALA A 87 -6.33 8.08 -6.90
N ARG A 88 -6.82 7.22 -6.00
CA ARG A 88 -6.04 6.74 -4.84
C ARG A 88 -4.87 5.87 -5.26
N ARG A 89 -5.03 5.03 -6.29
CA ARG A 89 -3.94 4.22 -6.85
C ARG A 89 -2.84 5.10 -7.45
N GLY A 90 -3.21 6.13 -8.21
CA GLY A 90 -2.25 7.11 -8.74
C GLY A 90 -1.49 7.86 -7.65
N ALA A 91 -2.19 8.28 -6.58
CA ALA A 91 -1.58 8.94 -5.44
C ALA A 91 -0.61 8.00 -4.69
N ALA A 92 -0.99 6.75 -4.45
CA ALA A 92 -0.14 5.75 -3.81
C ALA A 92 1.13 5.48 -4.62
N ALA A 93 1.00 5.27 -5.94
CA ALA A 93 2.14 5.07 -6.82
C ALA A 93 3.10 6.27 -6.81
N ARG A 94 2.58 7.50 -6.76
CA ARG A 94 3.40 8.71 -6.63
C ARG A 94 4.10 8.78 -5.27
N ALA A 95 3.40 8.47 -4.17
CA ALA A 95 3.98 8.49 -2.83
C ALA A 95 5.11 7.46 -2.69
N VAL A 96 4.92 6.24 -3.18
CA VAL A 96 5.94 5.19 -3.22
C VAL A 96 7.15 5.64 -4.03
N ARG A 97 6.95 6.23 -5.22
CA ARG A 97 8.06 6.77 -6.04
C ARG A 97 8.89 7.86 -5.38
N LEU A 98 8.27 8.68 -4.52
CA LEU A 98 8.95 9.75 -3.80
C LEU A 98 9.70 9.24 -2.55
N ALA A 99 9.46 8.00 -2.14
CA ALA A 99 10.14 7.35 -1.03
C ALA A 99 11.36 6.52 -1.48
N HIS A 100 11.64 6.48 -2.78
CA HIS A 100 12.86 5.93 -3.40
C HIS A 100 13.89 7.03 -3.62
#